data_AF-A0A0K9YNF8-F1
#
_entry.id   AF-A0A0K9YNF8-F1
#
_cell.length_a   1.000
_cell.length_b   1.000
_cell.length_c   1.000
_cell.angle_alpha   90.00
_cell.angle_beta   90.00
_cell.angle_gamma   90.00
#
_symmetry.space_group_name_H-M   'P 1'
#
loop_
_entity.id
_entity.type
_entity.pdbx_description
1 polymer ?
#
loop_
_entity_poly.entity_id
_entity_poly.type
_entity_poly.pdbx_seq_one_letter_code
_entity_poly.pdbx_strand_id
1 'polypeptide(L)'
;MKTTMNQVIHEVYKIKHKETGLFSRGGTDPRNLWTKEGKSWSNIGHLKNHLNQYIGMNQRSLLKNNSYENAEIVKVEVNYDMCFKTDVMDMMSIMIDKKVKAEEEYQDKVKKWHEERERKQLEELKRKYE
;
A
#
# COMPACT_ATOMS: atom_id res chain seq x y z
N MET A 1 -5.60 5.63 -42.18
CA MET A 1 -4.99 4.32 -41.86
C MET A 1 -5.35 3.98 -40.42
N LYS A 2 -6.07 2.86 -40.18
CA LYS A 2 -6.30 2.36 -38.82
C LYS A 2 -5.08 1.51 -38.45
N THR A 3 -4.21 2.03 -37.59
CA THR A 3 -3.12 1.24 -37.01
C THR A 3 -3.75 0.22 -36.08
N THR A 4 -3.83 -1.03 -36.52
CA THR A 4 -4.23 -2.15 -35.67
C THR A 4 -3.13 -2.32 -34.63
N MET A 5 -3.29 -1.72 -33.45
CA MET A 5 -2.40 -2.01 -32.32
C MET A 5 -2.64 -3.47 -31.95
N ASN A 6 -1.65 -4.32 -32.20
CA ASN A 6 -1.64 -5.70 -31.70
C ASN A 6 -1.61 -5.62 -30.18
N GLN A 7 -2.78 -5.74 -29.57
CA GLN A 7 -2.94 -5.77 -28.12
C GLN A 7 -2.35 -7.08 -27.60
N VAL A 8 -1.37 -7.00 -26.71
CA VAL A 8 -0.82 -8.18 -26.05
C VAL A 8 -1.68 -8.50 -24.84
N ILE A 9 -2.33 -9.67 -24.89
CA ILE A 9 -3.11 -10.20 -23.78
C ILE A 9 -2.18 -11.06 -22.91
N HIS A 10 -2.20 -10.81 -21.60
CA HIS A 10 -1.41 -11.54 -20.63
C HIS A 10 -2.33 -12.32 -19.69
N GLU A 11 -2.06 -13.60 -19.51
CA GLU A 11 -2.71 -14.39 -18.47
C GLU A 11 -2.10 -14.10 -17.11
N VAL A 12 -2.95 -13.79 -16.12
CA VAL A 12 -2.55 -13.60 -14.73
C VAL A 12 -3.48 -14.36 -13.80
N TYR A 13 -3.04 -14.56 -12.56
CA TYR A 13 -3.79 -15.23 -11.52
C TYR A 13 -4.27 -14.22 -10.49
N LYS A 14 -5.47 -14.43 -9.95
CA LYS A 14 -6.05 -13.62 -8.87
C LYS A 14 -6.76 -14.51 -7.86
N ILE A 15 -6.90 -14.01 -6.64
CA ILE A 15 -7.71 -14.64 -5.60
C ILE A 15 -9.06 -13.91 -5.55
N LYS A 16 -10.15 -14.63 -5.79
CA LYS A 16 -11.51 -14.10 -5.88
C LYS A 16 -12.37 -14.63 -4.73
N HIS A 17 -13.17 -13.77 -4.11
CA HIS A 17 -14.19 -14.19 -3.16
C HIS A 17 -15.40 -14.74 -3.91
N LYS A 18 -15.84 -15.95 -3.58
CA LYS A 18 -16.85 -16.68 -4.37
C LYS A 18 -18.21 -15.96 -4.41
N GLU A 19 -18.66 -15.44 -3.26
CA GLU A 19 -19.97 -14.76 -3.17
C GLU A 19 -19.98 -13.33 -3.71
N THR A 20 -19.06 -12.47 -3.24
CA THR A 20 -19.05 -11.05 -3.61
C THR A 20 -18.41 -10.78 -4.98
N GLY A 21 -17.65 -11.75 -5.51
CA GLY A 21 -16.90 -11.60 -6.75
C GLY A 21 -15.69 -10.66 -6.66
N LEU A 22 -15.40 -10.10 -5.49
CA LEU A 22 -14.28 -9.19 -5.25
C LEU A 22 -12.95 -9.94 -5.27
N PHE A 23 -11.86 -9.23 -5.54
CA PHE A 23 -10.50 -9.76 -5.59
C PHE A 23 -9.68 -9.31 -4.38
N SER A 24 -8.82 -10.22 -3.91
CA SER A 24 -7.89 -9.94 -2.82
C SER A 24 -6.82 -8.95 -3.25
N ARG A 25 -6.51 -7.96 -2.40
CA ARG A 25 -5.37 -7.05 -2.55
C ARG A 25 -4.02 -7.69 -2.21
N GLY A 26 -4.03 -8.91 -1.66
CA GLY A 26 -2.87 -9.53 -1.04
C GLY A 26 -2.40 -8.75 0.20
N GLY A 27 -1.17 -9.04 0.65
CA GLY A 27 -0.61 -8.43 1.87
C GLY A 27 -1.21 -8.97 3.17
N THR A 28 -0.79 -8.44 4.32
CA THR A 28 -1.07 -9.02 5.65
C THR A 28 -2.17 -8.31 6.44
N ASP A 29 -2.72 -7.19 5.96
CA ASP A 29 -3.79 -6.46 6.67
C ASP A 29 -5.18 -6.99 6.26
N PRO A 30 -5.96 -7.57 7.20
CA PRO A 30 -7.27 -8.14 6.89
C PRO A 30 -8.38 -7.10 6.71
N ARG A 31 -8.22 -5.84 7.15
CA ARG A 31 -9.33 -4.87 7.28
C ARG A 31 -9.93 -4.42 5.94
N ASN A 32 -9.19 -4.54 4.85
CA ASN A 32 -9.63 -4.11 3.50
C ASN A 32 -9.15 -5.09 2.43
N LEU A 33 -9.23 -6.38 2.72
CA LEU A 33 -8.64 -7.40 1.85
C LEU A 33 -9.28 -7.48 0.47
N TRP A 34 -10.59 -7.27 0.37
CA TRP A 34 -11.38 -7.50 -0.84
C TRP A 34 -11.73 -6.20 -1.57
N THR A 35 -11.43 -6.11 -2.87
CA THR A 35 -11.66 -4.92 -3.73
C THR A 35 -12.05 -5.33 -5.15
N LYS A 36 -12.52 -4.40 -5.97
CA LYS A 36 -12.89 -4.69 -7.38
C LYS A 36 -11.66 -5.00 -8.24
N GLU A 37 -10.53 -4.38 -7.94
CA GLU A 37 -9.30 -4.50 -8.72
C GLU A 37 -8.40 -5.60 -8.15
N GLY A 38 -8.19 -5.65 -6.84
CA GLY A 38 -7.30 -6.62 -6.19
C GLY A 38 -5.87 -6.63 -6.74
N LYS A 39 -5.12 -7.67 -6.36
CA LYS A 39 -3.77 -7.93 -6.84
C LYS A 39 -3.79 -8.99 -7.92
N SER A 40 -2.90 -8.83 -8.89
CA SER A 40 -2.63 -9.80 -9.95
C SER A 40 -1.25 -10.42 -9.74
N TRP A 41 -1.15 -11.72 -9.97
CA TRP A 41 0.10 -12.46 -9.94
C TRP A 41 0.38 -13.01 -11.34
N SER A 42 1.54 -12.67 -11.91
CA SER A 42 1.97 -13.19 -13.22
C SER A 42 2.25 -14.68 -13.22
N ASN A 43 2.52 -15.28 -12.06
CA ASN A 43 2.86 -16.68 -11.90
C ASN A 43 2.10 -17.28 -10.72
N ILE A 44 1.50 -18.46 -10.95
CA ILE A 44 0.77 -19.23 -9.91
C ILE A 44 1.66 -19.56 -8.71
N GLY A 45 2.96 -19.76 -8.90
CA GLY A 45 3.92 -20.00 -7.82
C GLY A 45 4.00 -18.84 -6.84
N HIS A 46 3.99 -17.60 -7.32
CA HIS A 46 3.97 -16.41 -6.46
C HIS A 46 2.69 -16.32 -5.62
N LEU A 47 1.55 -16.67 -6.23
CA LEU A 47 0.27 -16.71 -5.53
C LEU A 47 0.25 -17.81 -4.47
N LYS A 48 0.70 -19.03 -4.81
CA LYS A 48 0.82 -20.13 -3.84
C LYS A 48 1.74 -19.78 -2.68
N ASN A 49 2.87 -19.13 -2.95
CA ASN A 49 3.78 -18.67 -1.91
C ASN A 49 3.11 -17.64 -0.98
N HIS A 50 2.33 -16.71 -1.52
CA HIS A 50 1.51 -15.78 -0.73
C HIS A 50 0.51 -16.52 0.16
N LEU A 51 -0.21 -17.52 -0.37
CA LEU A 51 -1.15 -18.33 0.42
C LEU A 51 -0.45 -19.16 1.51
N ASN A 52 0.76 -19.67 1.26
CA ASN A 52 1.52 -20.45 2.23
C ASN A 52 1.87 -19.65 3.50
N GLN A 53 1.97 -18.32 3.41
CA GLN A 53 2.22 -17.46 4.58
C GLN A 53 1.12 -17.60 5.64
N TYR A 54 -0.08 -18.02 5.25
CA TYR A 54 -1.22 -18.18 6.16
C TYR A 54 -1.39 -19.62 6.67
N ILE A 55 -0.67 -20.60 6.11
CA ILE A 55 -0.80 -22.02 6.50
C ILE A 55 0.00 -22.32 7.79
N GLY A 56 1.09 -21.59 8.06
CA GLY A 56 1.99 -21.84 9.20
C GLY A 56 1.97 -20.81 10.33
N MET A 57 1.23 -19.69 10.18
CA MET A 57 1.19 -18.64 11.19
C MET A 57 0.25 -19.01 12.35
N ASN A 58 0.80 -19.64 13.38
CA ASN A 58 0.24 -19.76 14.74
C ASN A 58 0.19 -18.38 15.46
N GLN A 59 -0.26 -17.31 14.81
CA GLN A 59 -0.42 -16.00 15.46
C GLN A 59 -1.80 -15.89 16.10
N ARG A 60 -1.83 -16.25 17.39
CA ARG A 60 -2.92 -16.19 18.39
C ARG A 60 -3.70 -14.86 18.50
N SER A 61 -3.64 -13.90 17.57
CA SER A 61 -4.37 -12.64 17.73
C SER A 61 -4.91 -11.92 16.48
N LEU A 62 -4.58 -12.32 15.23
CA LEU A 62 -4.96 -11.51 14.06
C LEU A 62 -5.93 -12.15 13.06
N LEU A 63 -6.19 -13.46 13.15
CA LEU A 63 -7.09 -14.14 12.22
C LEU A 63 -8.00 -15.11 12.98
N LYS A 64 -9.00 -14.57 13.67
CA LYS A 64 -10.14 -15.39 14.15
C LYS A 64 -10.96 -15.96 12.97
N ASN A 65 -10.79 -15.39 11.77
CA ASN A 65 -11.40 -15.82 10.52
C ASN A 65 -10.29 -16.02 9.47
N ASN A 66 -10.20 -17.21 8.89
CA ASN A 66 -9.35 -17.47 7.73
C ASN A 66 -9.80 -16.54 6.59
N SER A 67 -9.01 -15.50 6.29
CA SER A 67 -9.44 -14.45 5.35
C SER A 67 -9.68 -14.94 3.92
N TYR A 68 -9.31 -16.19 3.61
CA TYR A 68 -9.49 -16.84 2.32
C TYR A 68 -10.42 -18.07 2.37
N GLU A 69 -11.20 -18.25 3.43
CA GLU A 69 -12.09 -19.42 3.58
C GLU A 69 -13.08 -19.58 2.41
N ASN A 70 -13.65 -18.46 1.93
CA ASN A 70 -14.58 -18.43 0.80
C ASN A 70 -13.93 -17.92 -0.49
N ALA A 71 -12.66 -18.27 -0.72
CA ALA A 71 -11.89 -17.81 -1.86
C ALA A 71 -11.63 -18.90 -2.91
N GLU A 72 -11.39 -18.49 -4.14
CA GLU A 72 -10.91 -19.32 -5.24
C GLU A 72 -9.78 -18.63 -6.01
N ILE A 73 -8.91 -19.42 -6.63
CA ILE A 73 -7.92 -18.91 -7.56
C ILE A 73 -8.53 -18.90 -8.95
N VAL A 74 -8.54 -17.75 -9.60
CA VAL A 74 -9.01 -17.59 -10.98
C VAL A 74 -7.87 -17.14 -11.89
N LYS A 75 -7.91 -17.58 -13.14
CA LYS A 75 -7.12 -17.00 -14.22
C LYS A 75 -7.93 -15.89 -14.87
N VAL A 76 -7.27 -14.78 -15.16
CA VAL A 76 -7.87 -13.67 -15.91
C VAL A 76 -6.90 -13.16 -16.96
N GLU A 77 -7.45 -12.63 -18.03
CA GLU A 77 -6.71 -11.98 -19.10
C GLU A 77 -6.60 -10.48 -18.81
N VAL A 78 -5.39 -9.94 -18.88
CA VAL A 78 -5.11 -8.52 -18.69
C VAL A 78 -4.39 -7.99 -19.92
N ASN A 79 -4.88 -6.87 -20.43
CA ASN A 79 -4.19 -6.09 -21.43
C ASN A 79 -3.43 -4.95 -20.73
N TYR A 80 -2.11 -5.07 -20.62
CA TYR A 80 -1.28 -4.05 -19.98
C TYR A 80 -1.22 -2.73 -20.75
N ASP A 81 -1.59 -2.70 -22.03
CA ASP A 81 -1.66 -1.45 -22.80
C ASP A 81 -2.86 -0.58 -22.39
N MET A 82 -3.86 -1.17 -21.72
CA MET A 82 -4.94 -0.42 -21.09
C MET A 82 -4.63 -0.01 -19.64
N CYS A 83 -3.48 -0.43 -19.09
CA CYS A 83 -3.09 -0.06 -17.74
C CYS A 83 -2.40 1.30 -17.72
N PHE A 84 -2.57 2.02 -16.61
CA PHE A 84 -1.75 3.18 -16.30
C PHE A 84 -0.29 2.72 -16.12
N LYS A 85 0.61 3.25 -16.96
CA LYS A 85 2.04 2.98 -16.88
C LYS A 85 2.70 4.20 -16.25
N THR A 86 3.55 3.97 -15.26
CA THR A 86 4.36 5.00 -14.64
C THR A 86 5.81 4.54 -14.70
N ASP A 87 6.71 5.43 -15.08
CA ASP A 87 8.13 5.15 -14.98
C ASP A 87 8.54 5.06 -13.50
N VAL A 88 9.31 4.02 -13.17
CA VAL A 88 9.68 3.75 -11.78
C VAL A 88 10.57 4.86 -11.23
N MET A 89 11.45 5.45 -12.05
CA MET A 89 12.33 6.53 -11.64
C MET A 89 11.54 7.82 -11.39
N ASP A 90 10.53 8.10 -12.21
CA ASP A 90 9.62 9.24 -11.99
C ASP A 90 8.84 9.06 -10.68
N MET A 91 8.32 7.85 -10.44
CA MET A 91 7.62 7.54 -9.18
C MET A 91 8.53 7.69 -7.97
N MET A 92 9.77 7.20 -8.05
CA MET A 92 10.77 7.33 -6.99
C MET A 92 11.13 8.79 -6.74
N SER A 93 11.30 9.59 -7.78
CA SER A 93 11.61 11.03 -7.66
C SER A 93 10.48 11.76 -6.92
N ILE A 94 9.22 11.51 -7.31
CA ILE A 94 8.06 12.08 -6.62
C ILE A 94 8.01 11.67 -5.15
N MET A 95 8.38 10.42 -4.82
CA MET A 95 8.42 9.96 -3.43
C MET A 95 9.54 10.64 -2.64
N ILE A 96 10.71 10.83 -3.23
CA ILE A 96 11.84 11.52 -2.61
C ILE A 96 11.45 12.97 -2.32
N ASP A 97 10.88 13.69 -3.28
CA ASP A 97 10.46 15.08 -3.11
C ASP A 97 9.41 15.23 -2.01
N LYS A 98 8.42 14.32 -1.97
CA LYS A 98 7.42 14.29 -0.89
C LYS A 98 8.06 14.06 0.47
N LYS A 99 9.07 13.19 0.54
CA LYS A 99 9.78 12.90 1.79
C LYS A 99 10.61 14.10 2.24
N VAL A 100 11.32 14.76 1.33
CA VAL A 100 12.09 15.97 1.63
C VAL A 100 11.16 17.06 2.16
N LYS A 101 10.04 17.32 1.48
CA LYS A 101 9.06 18.31 1.93
C LYS A 101 8.46 17.98 3.30
N ALA A 102 8.14 16.70 3.54
CA ALA A 102 7.62 16.26 4.84
C ALA A 102 8.66 16.45 5.96
N GLU A 103 9.95 16.24 5.67
CA GLU A 103 11.05 16.48 6.60
C GLU A 103 11.22 17.99 6.88
N GLU A 104 11.21 18.84 5.86
CA GLU A 104 11.28 20.31 6.01
C GLU A 104 10.13 20.82 6.90
N GLU A 105 8.90 20.39 6.64
CA GLU A 105 7.73 20.75 7.46
C GLU A 105 7.86 20.26 8.92
N TYR A 106 8.53 19.13 9.14
CA TYR A 106 8.81 18.61 10.49
C TYR A 106 9.85 19.47 11.21
N GLN A 107 10.95 19.81 10.54
CA GLN A 107 12.01 20.66 11.09
C GLN A 107 11.49 22.06 11.46
N ASP A 108 10.63 22.65 10.63
CA ASP A 108 9.98 23.93 10.94
C ASP A 108 9.09 23.87 12.18
N LYS A 109 8.33 22.78 12.36
CA LYS A 109 7.51 22.56 13.56
C LYS A 109 8.37 22.41 14.80
N VAL A 110 9.46 21.66 14.70
CA VAL A 110 10.43 21.46 15.79
C VAL A 110 11.05 22.80 16.20
N LYS A 111 11.48 23.61 15.22
CA LYS A 111 12.04 24.94 15.48
C LYS A 111 11.05 25.85 16.23
N LYS A 112 9.80 25.95 15.75
CA LYS A 112 8.76 26.73 16.43
C LYS A 112 8.49 26.25 17.85
N TRP A 113 8.50 24.93 18.06
CA TRP A 113 8.33 24.35 19.39
C TRP A 113 9.49 24.73 20.34
N HIS A 114 10.72 24.72 19.85
CA HIS A 114 11.88 25.17 20.62
C HIS A 114 11.80 26.66 20.98
N GLU A 115 11.51 27.52 20.01
CA GLU A 115 11.36 28.97 20.24
C GLU A 115 10.25 29.28 21.26
N GLU A 116 9.11 28.59 21.18
CA GLU A 116 8.02 28.76 22.14
C GLU A 116 8.37 28.24 23.54
N ARG A 117 9.15 27.17 23.63
CA ARG A 117 9.66 26.65 24.90
C ARG A 117 10.62 27.65 25.55
N GLU A 118 11.55 28.22 24.78
CA GLU A 118 12.48 29.24 25.26
C GLU A 118 11.76 30.52 25.70
N ARG A 119 10.75 30.97 24.93
CA ARG A 119 9.90 32.11 25.31
C ARG A 119 9.26 31.91 26.67
N LYS A 120 8.66 30.74 26.91
CA LYS A 120 8.02 30.40 28.20
C LYS A 120 9.03 30.37 29.34
N GLN A 121 10.22 29.83 29.11
CA GLN A 121 11.30 29.82 30.12
C GLN A 121 11.75 31.24 30.48
N LEU A 122 11.90 32.12 29.49
CA LEU A 122 12.26 33.53 29.70
C LEU A 122 11.17 34.30 30.46
N GLU A 123 9.90 34.10 30.11
CA GLU A 123 8.75 34.68 30.83
C GLU A 123 8.72 34.24 32.30
N GLU A 124 8.92 32.95 32.56
CA GLU A 124 8.97 32.42 33.93
C GLU A 124 10.16 32.97 34.72
N LEU A 125 11.33 33.12 34.09
CA LEU A 125 12.50 33.73 34.72
C LEU A 125 12.23 35.19 35.09
N LYS A 126 11.67 35.98 34.17
CA LYS A 126 11.31 37.38 34.43
C LYS A 126 10.36 37.50 35.62
N ARG A 127 9.30 36.69 35.64
CA ARG A 127 8.32 36.66 36.76
C ARG A 127 8.94 36.25 38.10
N LYS A 128 10.06 35.53 38.09
CA LYS A 128 10.74 35.07 39.32
C LYS A 128 11.68 36.12 39.90
N TYR A 129 12.17 37.05 39.08
CA TYR A 129 13.19 38.04 39.44
C TYR A 129 12.71 39.50 39.34
N GLU A 130 11.44 39.73 38.98
CA GLU A 130 10.64 40.94 39.22
C GLU A 130 9.77 40.77 40.47
#